data_AF-A0A952E839-F1
#
_entry.id   AF-A0A952E839-F1
#
_cell.length_a   1.000
_cell.length_b   1.000
_cell.length_c   1.000
_cell.angle_alpha   90.00
_cell.angle_beta   90.00
_cell.angle_gamma   90.00
#
_symmetry.space_group_name_H-M   'P 1'
#
loop_
_entity.id
_entity.type
_entity.pdbx_description
1 polymer ?
#
loop_
_entity_poly.entity_id
_entity_poly.type
_entity_poly.pdbx_seq_one_letter_code
_entity_poly.pdbx_strand_id
1 'polypeptide(L)'
;MQRHLIKKGSLNDKDIKILLKQKDTPEIAKTSQAITVYSQKKVIEPSTKRQLKYVETMLNKDLTFCTGPAGTGKTYLAVAVAVSMLKKKQIRRIVLARPAVEAGEKLGFLPGDIQAKVNPYLRPLFDALADMMDFTQMRKFIDLDIIEIIPLAFMRGRTLNDAAIICDEAQNTSPLQMLMILTRLGHGSKMIITGDITQIDLDPEQKSGMVEAIETLRRIKGIGAVELTQSDIVRHKLVQNIVSAYKKKGLKPKNK
;
A
#
# COMPACT_ATOMS: atom_id res chain seq x y z
N MET A 1 -21.87 -19.70 -5.20
CA MET A 1 -23.18 -20.12 -5.72
C MET A 1 -23.08 -20.76 -7.10
N GLN A 2 -22.59 -20.05 -8.12
CA GLN A 2 -22.44 -20.58 -9.49
C GLN A 2 -21.58 -21.85 -9.61
N ARG A 3 -20.46 -21.97 -8.87
CA ARG A 3 -19.59 -23.16 -8.91
C ARG A 3 -20.18 -24.43 -8.28
N HIS A 4 -21.21 -24.32 -7.44
CA HIS A 4 -21.83 -25.48 -6.79
C HIS A 4 -23.01 -26.02 -7.63
N LEU A 5 -23.76 -25.13 -8.29
CA LEU A 5 -24.84 -25.48 -9.21
C LEU A 5 -24.36 -26.26 -10.44
N ILE A 6 -23.15 -26.01 -10.92
CA ILE A 6 -22.60 -26.68 -12.12
C ILE A 6 -22.25 -28.16 -11.86
N LYS A 7 -22.11 -28.59 -10.59
CA LYS A 7 -21.65 -29.96 -10.27
C LYS A 7 -22.73 -30.93 -9.79
N LYS A 8 -23.91 -30.47 -9.37
CA LYS A 8 -24.91 -31.35 -8.70
C LYS A 8 -26.37 -31.23 -9.17
N GLY A 9 -26.71 -30.31 -10.07
CA GLY A 9 -28.03 -30.26 -10.72
C GLY A 9 -29.23 -29.92 -9.81
N SER A 10 -29.12 -30.04 -8.49
CA SER A 10 -30.12 -29.59 -7.52
C SER A 10 -29.48 -29.24 -6.17
N LEU A 11 -30.17 -28.38 -5.41
CA LEU A 11 -29.81 -28.00 -4.05
C LEU A 11 -30.82 -28.65 -3.10
N ASN A 12 -30.35 -29.32 -2.05
CA ASN A 12 -31.18 -29.94 -1.02
C ASN A 12 -30.95 -29.29 0.35
N ASP A 13 -31.88 -29.51 1.30
CA ASP A 13 -31.92 -28.79 2.59
C ASP A 13 -30.65 -28.90 3.43
N LYS A 14 -29.88 -29.98 3.26
CA LYS A 14 -28.57 -30.13 3.91
C LYS A 14 -27.52 -29.18 3.33
N ASP A 15 -27.52 -28.96 2.01
CA ASP A 15 -26.63 -28.01 1.34
C ASP A 15 -26.98 -26.57 1.75
N ILE A 16 -28.27 -26.26 1.88
CA ILE A 16 -28.76 -24.97 2.38
C ILE A 16 -28.29 -24.72 3.83
N LYS A 17 -28.38 -25.73 4.71
CA LYS A 17 -27.90 -25.62 6.10
C LYS A 17 -26.38 -25.49 6.20
N ILE A 18 -25.61 -26.14 5.33
CA ILE A 18 -24.14 -26.02 5.30
C ILE A 18 -23.72 -24.63 4.80
N LEU A 19 -24.42 -24.09 3.79
CA LEU A 19 -24.23 -22.72 3.30
C LEU A 19 -24.63 -21.66 4.34
N LEU A 20 -25.67 -21.91 5.13
CA LEU A 20 -26.08 -21.04 6.23
C LEU A 20 -25.10 -21.12 7.42
N LYS A 21 -24.48 -22.26 7.70
CA LYS A 21 -23.44 -22.38 8.74
C LYS A 21 -22.07 -21.81 8.33
N GLN A 22 -21.80 -21.68 7.02
CA GLN A 22 -20.61 -20.95 6.54
C GLN A 22 -20.73 -19.43 6.67
N LYS A 23 -21.91 -18.89 7.05
CA LYS A 23 -22.09 -17.47 7.37
C LYS A 23 -21.54 -17.06 8.74
N ASP A 24 -21.06 -17.98 9.58
CA ASP A 24 -20.35 -17.66 10.83
C ASP A 24 -18.88 -17.24 10.60
N THR A 25 -18.57 -16.70 9.43
CA THR A 25 -17.38 -15.88 9.23
C THR A 25 -17.77 -14.49 9.70
N PRO A 26 -16.98 -13.80 10.57
CA PRO A 26 -17.41 -12.52 11.13
C PRO A 26 -17.83 -11.61 9.98
N GLU A 27 -19.12 -11.22 9.98
CA GLU A 27 -19.67 -10.23 9.07
C GLU A 27 -18.82 -8.96 9.25
N ILE A 28 -17.84 -8.79 8.36
CA ILE A 28 -17.33 -7.47 8.04
C ILE A 28 -18.57 -6.81 7.45
N ALA A 29 -19.17 -5.93 8.26
CA ALA A 29 -20.37 -5.21 7.93
C ALA A 29 -20.32 -4.79 6.47
N LYS A 30 -21.42 -5.00 5.74
CA LYS A 30 -21.68 -4.35 4.46
C LYS A 30 -21.81 -2.84 4.68
N THR A 31 -20.75 -2.19 5.15
CA THR A 31 -20.59 -0.75 5.04
C THR A 31 -20.26 -0.47 3.59
N SER A 32 -21.03 0.46 3.00
CA SER A 32 -21.01 0.93 1.61
C SER A 32 -19.69 1.56 1.14
N GLN A 33 -18.58 1.27 1.79
CA GLN A 33 -17.25 1.84 1.56
C GLN A 33 -16.16 0.78 1.36
N ALA A 34 -16.51 -0.50 1.21
CA ALA A 34 -15.57 -1.50 0.72
C ALA A 34 -15.16 -1.12 -0.71
N ILE A 35 -13.93 -0.62 -0.89
CA ILE A 35 -13.37 -0.44 -2.22
C ILE A 35 -13.07 -1.82 -2.76
N THR A 36 -14.01 -2.39 -3.49
CA THR A 36 -13.73 -3.49 -4.40
C THR A 36 -12.94 -2.92 -5.57
N VAL A 37 -11.61 -3.01 -5.52
CA VAL A 37 -10.79 -2.79 -6.72
C VAL A 37 -10.90 -4.05 -7.55
N TYR A 38 -11.66 -3.98 -8.63
CA TYR A 38 -11.67 -5.04 -9.64
C TYR A 38 -10.34 -4.98 -10.40
N SER A 39 -9.41 -5.84 -9.97
CA SER A 39 -8.34 -6.31 -10.84
C SER A 39 -8.88 -7.44 -11.72
N GLN A 40 -8.27 -7.63 -12.90
CA GLN A 40 -8.73 -8.53 -13.97
C GLN A 40 -9.14 -9.96 -13.56
N LYS A 41 -8.82 -10.46 -12.36
CA LYS A 41 -9.22 -11.79 -11.89
C LYS A 41 -9.51 -11.91 -10.38
N LYS A 42 -9.42 -10.81 -9.62
CA LYS A 42 -9.58 -10.83 -8.14
C LYS A 42 -10.09 -9.49 -7.61
N VAL A 43 -10.94 -9.62 -6.60
CA VAL A 43 -11.39 -8.51 -5.76
C VAL A 43 -10.33 -8.27 -4.70
N ILE A 44 -9.79 -7.05 -4.64
CA ILE A 44 -8.90 -6.61 -3.57
C ILE A 44 -9.78 -5.97 -2.49
N GLU A 45 -9.75 -6.55 -1.28
CA GLU A 45 -10.54 -6.09 -0.14
C GLU A 45 -9.70 -6.08 1.15
N PRO A 46 -9.98 -5.13 2.07
CA PRO A 46 -9.38 -5.18 3.39
C PRO A 46 -9.80 -6.45 4.11
N SER A 47 -8.83 -7.19 4.63
CA SER A 47 -9.04 -8.45 5.35
C SER A 47 -9.20 -8.26 6.86
N THR A 48 -8.85 -7.07 7.40
CA THR A 48 -8.99 -6.75 8.83
C THR A 48 -9.72 -5.43 9.04
N LYS A 49 -10.25 -5.24 10.26
CA LYS A 49 -10.89 -3.98 10.66
C LYS A 49 -9.96 -2.77 10.55
N ARG A 50 -8.65 -2.93 10.84
CA ARG A 50 -7.69 -1.82 10.72
C ARG A 50 -7.36 -1.51 9.26
N GLN A 51 -7.27 -2.53 8.40
CA GLN A 51 -7.16 -2.33 6.95
C GLN A 51 -8.39 -1.63 6.38
N LEU A 52 -9.59 -1.96 6.84
CA LEU A 52 -10.81 -1.27 6.45
C LEU A 52 -10.77 0.21 6.86
N LYS A 53 -10.44 0.48 8.14
CA LYS A 53 -10.25 1.85 8.63
C LYS A 53 -9.21 2.62 7.83
N TYR A 54 -8.12 1.96 7.43
CA TYR A 54 -7.10 2.56 6.58
C TYR A 54 -7.66 2.97 5.20
N VAL A 55 -8.40 2.08 4.55
CA VAL A 55 -9.08 2.37 3.28
C VAL A 55 -10.07 3.53 3.41
N GLU A 56 -10.91 3.51 4.45
CA GLU A 56 -11.86 4.60 4.74
C GLU A 56 -11.13 5.93 5.00
N THR A 57 -10.00 5.89 5.70
CA THR A 57 -9.20 7.09 5.98
C THR A 57 -8.65 7.68 4.70
N MET A 58 -8.10 6.86 3.80
CA MET A 58 -7.60 7.32 2.49
C MET A 58 -8.70 7.98 1.64
N LEU A 59 -9.93 7.45 1.67
CA LEU A 59 -11.04 8.06 0.93
C LEU A 59 -11.48 9.41 1.51
N ASN A 60 -11.53 9.52 2.84
CA ASN A 60 -12.15 10.65 3.54
C ASN A 60 -11.16 11.76 3.93
N LYS A 61 -9.85 11.53 3.80
CA LYS A 61 -8.79 12.47 4.17
C LYS A 61 -7.95 12.84 2.94
N ASP A 62 -7.36 14.03 2.98
CA ASP A 62 -6.48 14.50 1.89
C ASP A 62 -5.05 14.00 2.11
N LEU A 63 -4.65 13.80 3.37
CA LEU A 63 -3.38 13.18 3.74
C LEU A 63 -3.63 12.03 4.71
N THR A 64 -3.06 10.87 4.42
CA THR A 64 -3.12 9.69 5.29
C THR A 64 -1.73 9.16 5.58
N PHE A 65 -1.38 9.07 6.86
CA PHE A 65 -0.23 8.31 7.33
C PHE A 65 -0.65 6.89 7.67
N CYS A 66 0.13 5.90 7.23
CA CYS A 66 -0.07 4.51 7.60
C CYS A 66 1.25 3.90 8.04
N THR A 67 1.34 3.56 9.33
CA THR A 67 2.47 2.85 9.91
C THR A 67 2.13 1.37 10.02
N GLY A 68 3.13 0.50 9.87
CA GLY A 68 2.98 -0.89 10.30
C GLY A 68 4.00 -1.84 9.68
N PRO A 69 4.09 -3.07 10.22
CA PRO A 69 5.04 -4.06 9.76
C PRO A 69 4.95 -4.41 8.27
N ALA A 70 6.04 -4.90 7.71
CA ALA A 70 6.05 -5.51 6.38
C ALA A 70 4.99 -6.62 6.24
N GLY A 71 4.27 -6.61 5.12
CA GLY A 71 3.21 -7.59 4.83
C GLY A 71 1.83 -7.31 5.44
N THR A 72 1.64 -6.16 6.11
CA THR A 72 0.31 -5.71 6.58
C THR A 72 -0.59 -5.14 5.49
N GLY A 73 -0.06 -4.96 4.27
CA GLY A 73 -0.81 -4.46 3.12
C GLY A 73 -0.86 -2.94 3.00
N LYS A 74 -0.09 -2.17 3.79
CA LYS A 74 -0.06 -0.70 3.78
C LYS A 74 0.10 -0.09 2.38
N THR A 75 1.13 -0.50 1.64
CA THR A 75 1.42 0.01 0.29
C THR A 75 0.45 -0.58 -0.73
N TYR A 76 0.18 -1.88 -0.64
CA TYR A 76 -0.70 -2.59 -1.57
C TYR A 76 -2.13 -2.00 -1.57
N LEU A 77 -2.70 -1.76 -0.39
CA LEU A 77 -4.03 -1.14 -0.28
C LEU A 77 -4.03 0.31 -0.77
N ALA A 78 -2.95 1.08 -0.54
CA ALA A 78 -2.84 2.44 -1.06
C ALA A 78 -2.89 2.49 -2.59
N VAL A 79 -2.08 1.64 -3.25
CA VAL A 79 -2.04 1.53 -4.71
C VAL A 79 -3.40 1.07 -5.25
N ALA A 80 -4.06 0.14 -4.57
CA ALA A 80 -5.42 -0.30 -4.89
C ALA A 80 -6.42 0.87 -4.88
N VAL A 81 -6.44 1.66 -3.81
CA VAL A 81 -7.31 2.85 -3.72
C VAL A 81 -7.03 3.82 -4.86
N ALA A 82 -5.75 4.14 -5.10
CA ALA A 82 -5.33 5.06 -6.16
C ALA A 82 -5.77 4.57 -7.55
N VAL A 83 -5.55 3.29 -7.89
CA VAL A 83 -5.98 2.70 -9.15
C VAL A 83 -7.50 2.74 -9.30
N SER A 84 -8.26 2.48 -8.23
CA SER A 84 -9.72 2.62 -8.25
C SER A 84 -10.15 4.06 -8.52
N MET A 85 -9.54 5.05 -7.85
CA MET A 85 -9.83 6.47 -8.07
C MET A 85 -9.53 6.88 -9.52
N LEU A 86 -8.41 6.42 -10.08
CA LEU A 86 -8.02 6.68 -11.47
C LEU A 86 -9.03 6.09 -12.46
N LYS A 87 -9.42 4.81 -12.27
CA LYS A 87 -10.44 4.15 -13.11
C LYS A 87 -11.81 4.83 -13.01
N LYS A 88 -12.16 5.38 -11.84
CA LYS A 88 -13.39 6.15 -11.61
C LYS A 88 -13.29 7.61 -12.08
N LYS A 89 -12.18 8.01 -12.71
CA LYS A 89 -11.91 9.39 -13.16
C LYS A 89 -12.01 10.45 -12.05
N GLN A 90 -11.78 10.05 -10.80
CA GLN A 90 -11.75 10.96 -9.65
C GLN A 90 -10.41 11.70 -9.55
N ILE A 91 -9.36 11.11 -10.13
CA ILE A 91 -8.03 11.67 -10.28
C ILE A 91 -7.57 11.45 -11.72
N ARG A 92 -6.58 12.22 -12.15
CA ARG A 92 -5.98 12.15 -13.49
C ARG A 92 -4.68 11.37 -13.53
N ARG A 93 -3.98 11.25 -12.41
CA ARG A 93 -2.68 10.55 -12.33
C ARG A 93 -2.39 9.91 -10.98
N ILE A 94 -1.46 8.96 -10.96
CA ILE A 94 -0.90 8.35 -9.76
C ILE A 94 0.61 8.63 -9.75
N VAL A 95 1.13 9.08 -8.62
CA VAL A 95 2.58 9.27 -8.42
C VAL A 95 3.01 8.37 -7.27
N LEU A 96 3.83 7.36 -7.56
CA LEU A 96 4.44 6.48 -6.58
C LEU A 96 5.89 6.91 -6.37
N ALA A 97 6.21 7.30 -5.14
CA ALA A 97 7.53 7.76 -4.77
C ALA A 97 8.12 6.90 -3.66
N ARG A 98 9.43 6.67 -3.70
CA ARG A 98 10.18 6.01 -2.62
C ARG A 98 11.47 6.79 -2.36
N PRO A 99 11.86 7.05 -1.10
CA PRO A 99 13.18 7.61 -0.81
C PRO A 99 14.25 6.64 -1.29
N ALA A 100 15.31 7.18 -1.87
CA ALA A 100 16.51 6.39 -2.10
C ALA A 100 17.19 6.22 -0.75
N VAL A 101 17.29 4.99 -0.28
CA VAL A 101 17.95 4.66 0.98
C VAL A 101 19.09 3.73 0.64
N GLU A 102 20.29 4.10 1.05
CA GLU A 102 21.50 3.30 0.82
C GLU A 102 21.47 2.09 1.75
N ALA A 103 20.69 1.06 1.39
CA ALA A 103 20.64 -0.20 2.12
C ALA A 103 21.96 -0.98 1.90
N GLY A 104 23.04 -0.55 2.52
CA GLY A 104 24.32 -1.26 2.61
C GLY A 104 25.24 -1.18 1.38
N GLU A 105 24.75 -0.75 0.21
CA GLU A 105 25.57 -0.44 -0.97
C GLU A 105 25.28 1.00 -1.41
N LYS A 106 26.30 1.85 -1.56
CA LYS A 106 26.10 3.21 -2.10
C LYS A 106 25.50 3.09 -3.49
N LEU A 107 24.49 3.89 -3.80
CA LEU A 107 23.83 3.91 -5.11
C LEU A 107 24.84 4.08 -6.27
N GLY A 108 26.02 4.63 -5.99
CA GLY A 108 27.15 4.74 -6.91
C GLY A 108 27.72 3.41 -7.45
N PHE A 109 27.55 2.26 -6.77
CA PHE A 109 28.23 1.01 -7.11
C PHE A 109 27.50 0.07 -8.08
N LEU A 110 26.20 0.26 -8.33
CA LEU A 110 25.50 -0.54 -9.34
C LEU A 110 25.95 -0.11 -10.75
N PRO A 111 26.37 -1.01 -11.66
CA PRO A 111 26.68 -0.64 -13.03
C PRO A 111 25.41 -0.26 -13.80
N GLY A 112 25.49 0.73 -14.71
CA GLY A 112 24.37 1.18 -15.55
C GLY A 112 24.00 2.66 -15.38
N ASP A 113 23.00 3.10 -16.14
CA ASP A 113 22.45 4.46 -16.02
C ASP A 113 21.66 4.63 -14.71
N ILE A 114 21.37 5.89 -14.34
CA ILE A 114 20.69 6.20 -13.07
C ILE A 114 19.35 5.44 -12.96
N GLN A 115 18.66 5.23 -14.07
CA GLN A 115 17.40 4.48 -14.14
C GLN A 115 17.60 3.00 -13.78
N ALA A 116 18.60 2.33 -14.34
CA ALA A 116 18.92 0.93 -14.07
C ALA A 116 19.31 0.70 -12.59
N LYS A 117 19.96 1.68 -11.94
CA LYS A 117 20.32 1.60 -10.51
C LYS A 117 19.13 1.78 -9.56
N VAL A 118 18.16 2.59 -9.95
CA VAL A 118 16.97 2.92 -9.14
C VAL A 118 15.87 1.86 -9.28
N ASN A 119 15.78 1.21 -10.45
CA ASN A 119 14.72 0.26 -10.79
C ASN A 119 14.51 -0.87 -9.74
N PRO A 120 15.56 -1.49 -9.16
CA PRO A 120 15.37 -2.54 -8.14
C PRO A 120 14.58 -2.07 -6.91
N TYR A 121 14.78 -0.83 -6.46
CA TYR A 121 14.09 -0.26 -5.29
C TYR A 121 12.63 0.07 -5.56
N LEU A 122 12.32 0.41 -6.82
CA LEU A 122 10.96 0.72 -7.25
C LEU A 122 10.18 -0.54 -7.65
N ARG A 123 10.84 -1.68 -7.84
CA ARG A 123 10.23 -2.91 -8.34
C ARG A 123 8.98 -3.36 -7.54
N PRO A 124 8.95 -3.32 -6.20
CA PRO A 124 7.74 -3.68 -5.44
C PRO A 124 6.50 -2.85 -5.81
N LEU A 125 6.69 -1.59 -6.23
CA LEU A 125 5.60 -0.71 -6.67
C LEU A 125 5.09 -1.10 -8.07
N PHE A 126 5.98 -1.51 -8.97
CA PHE A 126 5.60 -2.08 -10.27
C PHE A 126 4.81 -3.38 -10.09
N ASP A 127 5.27 -4.27 -9.22
CA ASP A 127 4.61 -5.55 -8.98
C ASP A 127 3.20 -5.33 -8.38
N ALA A 128 3.05 -4.37 -7.45
CA ALA A 128 1.73 -4.01 -6.90
C ALA A 128 0.76 -3.47 -7.97
N LEU A 129 1.23 -2.69 -8.93
CA LEU A 129 0.41 -2.20 -10.05
C LEU A 129 0.02 -3.33 -11.02
N ALA A 130 0.95 -4.22 -11.32
CA ALA A 130 0.73 -5.36 -12.21
C ALA A 130 -0.35 -6.32 -11.66
N ASP A 131 -0.50 -6.39 -10.34
CA ASP A 131 -1.58 -7.12 -9.69
C ASP A 131 -2.97 -6.48 -9.89
N MET A 132 -3.06 -5.20 -10.30
CA MET A 132 -4.29 -4.40 -10.35
C MET A 132 -4.74 -4.04 -11.76
N MET A 133 -3.84 -4.19 -12.72
CA MET A 133 -3.98 -3.72 -14.09
C MET A 133 -3.37 -4.71 -15.08
N ASP A 134 -3.95 -4.75 -16.27
CA ASP A 134 -3.42 -5.47 -17.42
C ASP A 134 -2.03 -4.93 -17.74
N PHE A 135 -1.08 -5.82 -18.02
CA PHE A 135 0.30 -5.42 -18.32
C PHE A 135 0.38 -4.35 -19.42
N THR A 136 -0.36 -4.53 -20.53
CA THR A 136 -0.42 -3.58 -21.63
C THR A 136 -1.00 -2.23 -21.21
N GLN A 137 -2.04 -2.22 -20.37
CA GLN A 137 -2.66 -0.99 -19.88
C GLN A 137 -1.73 -0.26 -18.91
N MET A 138 -1.12 -0.99 -17.97
CA MET A 138 -0.15 -0.45 -17.03
C MET A 138 1.00 0.22 -17.77
N ARG A 139 1.61 -0.47 -18.73
CA ARG A 139 2.71 0.08 -19.53
C ARG A 139 2.30 1.35 -20.27
N LYS A 140 1.13 1.35 -20.92
CA LYS A 140 0.59 2.54 -21.58
C LYS A 140 0.40 3.72 -20.60
N PHE A 141 -0.08 3.47 -19.39
CA PHE A 141 -0.26 4.54 -18.40
C PHE A 141 1.06 5.09 -17.88
N ILE A 142 2.10 4.24 -17.78
CA ILE A 142 3.45 4.68 -17.44
C ILE A 142 4.06 5.49 -18.57
N ASP A 143 3.97 5.01 -19.82
CA ASP A 143 4.53 5.69 -21.00
C ASP A 143 3.86 7.06 -21.27
N LEU A 144 2.63 7.25 -20.80
CA LEU A 144 1.88 8.51 -20.91
C LEU A 144 1.97 9.39 -19.64
N ASP A 145 2.83 9.04 -18.68
CA ASP A 145 2.98 9.73 -17.38
C ASP A 145 1.67 9.84 -16.57
N ILE A 146 0.69 8.97 -16.84
CA ILE A 146 -0.53 8.84 -16.02
C ILE A 146 -0.18 8.15 -14.71
N ILE A 147 0.75 7.20 -14.75
CA ILE A 147 1.32 6.55 -13.56
C ILE A 147 2.82 6.79 -13.57
N GLU A 148 3.30 7.57 -12.61
CA GLU A 148 4.72 7.86 -12.42
C GLU A 148 5.26 7.03 -11.26
N ILE A 149 6.39 6.35 -11.45
CA ILE A 149 7.09 5.63 -10.39
C ILE A 149 8.50 6.19 -10.31
N ILE A 150 8.78 6.99 -9.29
CA ILE A 150 9.94 7.88 -9.27
C ILE A 150 10.66 7.88 -7.92
N PRO A 151 11.96 8.21 -7.89
CA PRO A 151 12.62 8.56 -6.64
C PRO A 151 11.98 9.79 -6.00
N LEU A 152 11.96 9.84 -4.66
CA LEU A 152 11.41 10.97 -3.89
C LEU A 152 11.99 12.34 -4.32
N ALA A 153 13.26 12.39 -4.69
CA ALA A 153 13.94 13.63 -5.08
C ALA A 153 13.29 14.33 -6.30
N PHE A 154 12.63 13.57 -7.17
CA PHE A 154 11.95 14.08 -8.37
C PHE A 154 10.63 14.79 -8.05
N MET A 155 10.20 14.77 -6.79
CA MET A 155 9.03 15.52 -6.30
C MET A 155 9.32 17.03 -6.15
N ARG A 156 10.59 17.43 -6.11
CA ARG A 156 11.00 18.82 -5.86
C ARG A 156 10.42 19.77 -6.92
N GLY A 157 9.85 20.89 -6.46
CA GLY A 157 9.32 21.94 -7.33
C GLY A 157 8.00 21.60 -8.01
N ARG A 158 7.39 20.45 -7.73
CA ARG A 158 6.11 20.04 -8.33
C ARG A 158 4.93 20.53 -7.51
N THR A 159 3.81 20.81 -8.18
CA THR A 159 2.50 20.88 -7.53
C THR A 159 1.62 19.81 -8.17
N LEU A 160 1.12 18.90 -7.35
CA LEU A 160 0.43 17.71 -7.80
C LEU A 160 -1.07 17.88 -7.60
N ASN A 161 -1.74 18.40 -8.63
CA ASN A 161 -3.21 18.48 -8.70
C ASN A 161 -3.81 17.21 -9.33
N ASP A 162 -5.06 16.93 -8.96
CA ASP A 162 -5.87 15.77 -9.35
C ASP A 162 -5.08 14.45 -9.36
N ALA A 163 -4.31 14.19 -8.30
CA ALA A 163 -3.38 13.08 -8.21
C ALA A 163 -3.58 12.25 -6.94
N ALA A 164 -3.33 10.94 -7.02
CA ALA A 164 -3.03 10.13 -5.85
C ALA A 164 -1.50 10.00 -5.73
N ILE A 165 -0.95 10.47 -4.62
CA ILE A 165 0.49 10.52 -4.35
C ILE A 165 0.77 9.52 -3.24
N ILE A 166 1.57 8.49 -3.51
CA ILE A 166 1.92 7.48 -2.53
C ILE A 166 3.42 7.55 -2.29
N CYS A 167 3.83 7.86 -1.06
CA CYS A 167 5.23 7.83 -0.65
C CYS A 167 5.45 6.60 0.22
N ASP A 168 6.12 5.59 -0.33
CA ASP A 168 6.43 4.33 0.34
C ASP A 168 7.80 4.38 1.04
N GLU A 169 7.98 3.54 2.07
CA GLU A 169 9.14 3.56 2.98
C GLU A 169 9.46 4.95 3.56
N ALA A 170 8.43 5.72 3.86
CA ALA A 170 8.59 7.10 4.29
C ALA A 170 9.29 7.26 5.65
N GLN A 171 9.43 6.18 6.43
CA GLN A 171 10.24 6.20 7.65
C GLN A 171 11.69 6.59 7.36
N ASN A 172 12.17 6.34 6.14
CA ASN A 172 13.52 6.64 5.68
C ASN A 172 13.64 8.03 5.01
N THR A 173 12.75 8.95 5.38
CA THR A 173 12.85 10.36 4.97
C THR A 173 13.41 11.20 6.11
N SER A 174 14.20 12.23 5.78
CA SER A 174 14.52 13.29 6.73
C SER A 174 13.34 14.24 6.94
N PRO A 175 13.30 15.06 8.02
CA PRO A 175 12.25 16.04 8.23
C PRO A 175 12.09 17.01 7.07
N LEU A 176 13.21 17.45 6.49
CA LEU A 176 13.21 18.35 5.33
C LEU A 176 12.62 17.67 4.08
N GLN A 177 12.93 16.40 3.85
CA GLN A 177 12.34 15.63 2.75
C GLN A 177 10.84 15.43 2.96
N MET A 178 10.41 15.12 4.18
CA MET A 178 8.99 15.00 4.53
C MET A 178 8.25 16.32 4.30
N LEU A 179 8.76 17.44 4.81
CA LEU A 179 8.19 18.77 4.55
C LEU A 179 8.13 19.09 3.04
N MET A 180 9.19 18.75 2.31
CA MET A 180 9.25 18.95 0.87
C MET A 180 8.11 18.21 0.16
N ILE A 181 7.87 16.93 0.47
CA ILE A 181 6.80 16.15 -0.18
C ILE A 181 5.40 16.61 0.24
N LEU A 182 5.18 16.89 1.53
CA LEU A 182 3.88 17.29 2.05
C LEU A 182 3.39 18.58 1.38
N THR A 183 4.31 19.50 1.06
CA THR A 183 4.00 20.75 0.37
C THR A 183 3.80 20.61 -1.14
N ARG A 184 3.88 19.39 -1.71
CA ARG A 184 3.56 19.15 -3.14
C ARG A 184 2.07 18.82 -3.36
N LEU A 185 1.32 18.57 -2.29
CA LEU A 185 -0.11 18.23 -2.37
C LEU A 185 -0.91 19.42 -2.96
N GLY A 186 -1.54 19.21 -4.11
CA GLY A 186 -2.39 20.19 -4.78
C GLY A 186 -3.89 19.92 -4.61
N HIS A 187 -4.71 20.71 -5.29
CA HIS A 187 -6.16 20.55 -5.30
C HIS A 187 -6.60 19.22 -5.94
N GLY A 188 -7.75 18.70 -5.50
CA GLY A 188 -8.33 17.45 -6.03
C GLY A 188 -7.45 16.21 -5.79
N SER A 189 -6.43 16.31 -4.93
CA SER A 189 -5.41 15.29 -4.76
C SER A 189 -5.47 14.65 -3.38
N LYS A 190 -4.89 13.47 -3.28
CA LYS A 190 -4.72 12.74 -2.04
C LYS A 190 -3.27 12.28 -1.90
N MET A 191 -2.74 12.36 -0.70
CA MET A 191 -1.40 11.89 -0.37
C MET A 191 -1.47 10.79 0.69
N ILE A 192 -0.75 9.71 0.45
CA ILE A 192 -0.68 8.55 1.32
C ILE A 192 0.79 8.29 1.61
N ILE A 193 1.14 8.36 2.90
CA ILE A 193 2.51 8.18 3.39
C ILE A 193 2.55 6.84 4.13
N THR A 194 3.28 5.86 3.60
CA THR A 194 3.38 4.50 4.16
C THR A 194 4.79 4.23 4.68
N GLY A 195 4.89 3.54 5.81
CA GLY A 195 6.20 3.18 6.37
C GLY A 195 6.13 2.22 7.55
N ASP A 196 7.29 1.74 7.98
CA ASP A 196 7.47 0.96 9.21
C ASP A 196 8.42 1.69 10.16
N ILE A 197 7.89 2.35 11.18
CA ILE A 197 8.69 3.14 12.15
C ILE A 197 9.68 2.28 12.95
N THR A 198 9.56 0.95 12.90
CA THR A 198 10.53 0.03 13.53
C THR A 198 11.71 -0.34 12.62
N GLN A 199 11.67 0.08 11.35
CA GLN A 199 12.67 -0.20 10.31
C GLN A 199 13.20 1.12 9.72
N ILE A 200 13.76 1.97 10.58
CA ILE A 200 14.41 3.22 10.14
C ILE A 200 15.85 2.90 9.75
N ASP A 201 16.16 3.07 8.48
CA ASP A 201 17.47 2.84 7.85
C ASP A 201 18.24 4.16 7.65
N LEU A 202 17.93 5.19 8.45
CA LEU A 202 18.66 6.45 8.49
C LEU A 202 19.90 6.32 9.40
N ASP A 203 20.84 7.25 9.26
CA ASP A 203 21.94 7.38 10.21
C ASP A 203 21.37 7.51 11.65
N PRO A 204 21.97 6.89 12.67
CA PRO A 204 21.42 6.87 14.03
C PRO A 204 21.15 8.26 14.64
N GLU A 205 21.86 9.28 14.18
CA GLU A 205 21.72 10.67 14.63
C GLU A 205 20.58 11.42 13.91
N GLN A 206 20.09 10.88 12.80
CA GLN A 206 19.03 11.49 11.99
C GLN A 206 17.65 11.07 12.48
N LYS A 207 16.79 12.06 12.73
CA LYS A 207 15.38 11.83 13.01
C LYS A 207 14.62 11.45 11.74
N SER A 208 13.64 10.54 11.88
CA SER A 208 12.71 10.24 10.80
C SER A 208 11.69 11.37 10.62
N GLY A 209 11.61 11.90 9.40
CA GLY A 209 10.64 12.91 9.03
C GLY A 209 9.20 12.42 9.10
N MET A 210 8.94 11.14 8.84
CA MET A 210 7.61 10.55 8.99
C MET A 210 7.14 10.57 10.45
N VAL A 211 8.01 10.19 11.39
CA VAL A 211 7.69 10.18 12.82
C VAL A 211 7.39 11.61 13.29
N GLU A 212 8.27 12.55 12.96
CA GLU A 212 8.10 13.96 13.29
C GLU A 212 6.81 14.56 12.70
N ALA A 213 6.49 14.25 11.44
CA ALA A 213 5.30 14.74 10.78
C ALA A 213 4.01 14.18 11.41
N ILE A 214 3.98 12.90 11.78
CA ILE A 214 2.81 12.31 12.46
C ILE A 214 2.54 13.06 13.78
N GLU A 215 3.58 13.34 14.56
CA GLU A 215 3.45 14.07 15.83
C GLU A 215 3.01 15.52 15.62
N THR A 216 3.64 16.21 14.68
CA THR A 216 3.42 17.63 14.40
C THR A 216 2.02 17.88 13.82
N LEU A 217 1.55 17.01 12.94
CA LEU A 217 0.36 17.24 12.12
C LEU A 217 -0.92 16.62 12.68
N ARG A 218 -0.85 15.89 13.82
CA ARG A 218 -1.96 15.11 14.39
C ARG A 218 -3.28 15.88 14.63
N ARG A 219 -3.23 17.21 14.77
CA ARG A 219 -4.39 18.07 15.08
C ARG A 219 -5.01 18.75 13.86
N ILE A 220 -4.40 18.62 12.68
CA ILE A 220 -4.87 19.30 11.48
C ILE A 220 -6.05 18.52 10.88
N LYS A 221 -7.15 19.21 10.61
CA LYS A 221 -8.31 18.63 9.94
C LYS A 221 -7.92 18.21 8.51
N GLY A 222 -8.44 17.08 8.05
CA GLY A 222 -8.12 16.53 6.73
C GLY A 222 -6.90 15.60 6.71
N ILE A 223 -6.17 15.47 7.82
CA ILE A 223 -5.10 14.48 8.01
C ILE A 223 -5.62 13.30 8.82
N GLY A 224 -5.28 12.08 8.41
CA GLY A 224 -5.54 10.85 9.14
C GLY A 224 -4.26 10.07 9.41
N ALA A 225 -4.22 9.32 10.50
CA ALA A 225 -3.16 8.38 10.81
C ALA A 225 -3.76 7.03 11.21
N VAL A 226 -3.22 5.94 10.65
CA VAL A 226 -3.63 4.57 10.95
C VAL A 226 -2.40 3.72 11.22
N GLU A 227 -2.47 2.91 12.28
CA GLU A 227 -1.43 1.95 12.63
C GLU A 227 -1.95 0.54 12.32
N LEU A 228 -1.24 -0.16 11.45
CA LEU A 228 -1.39 -1.59 11.20
C LEU A 228 -0.36 -2.36 12.04
N THR A 229 -0.75 -3.55 12.46
CA THR A 229 0.02 -4.36 13.41
C THR A 229 0.34 -5.74 12.83
N GLN A 230 1.09 -6.56 13.56
CA GLN A 230 1.33 -7.96 13.13
C GLN A 230 0.03 -8.76 12.97
N SER A 231 -1.04 -8.41 13.68
CA SER A 231 -2.36 -9.05 13.52
C SER A 231 -3.01 -8.77 12.16
N ASP A 232 -2.53 -7.78 11.42
CA ASP A 232 -3.03 -7.37 10.11
C ASP A 232 -2.26 -8.04 8.95
N ILE A 233 -1.30 -8.92 9.26
CA ILE A 233 -0.52 -9.67 8.28
C ILE A 233 -1.33 -10.86 7.77
N VAL A 234 -1.72 -10.80 6.50
CA VAL A 234 -2.41 -11.91 5.82
C VAL A 234 -1.41 -12.68 4.99
N ARG A 235 -0.94 -13.81 5.52
CA ARG A 235 0.03 -14.69 4.85
C ARG A 235 -0.64 -16.00 4.43
N HIS A 236 -0.14 -16.56 3.34
CA HIS A 236 -0.50 -17.91 2.94
C HIS A 236 -0.22 -18.92 4.08
N LYS A 237 -1.11 -19.90 4.28
CA LYS A 237 -1.03 -20.88 5.39
C LYS A 237 0.34 -21.59 5.43
N LEU A 238 0.90 -21.93 4.27
CA LEU A 238 2.24 -22.53 4.18
C LEU A 238 3.33 -21.59 4.74
N VAL A 239 3.28 -20.30 4.41
CA VAL A 239 4.26 -19.32 4.91
C VAL A 239 4.14 -19.17 6.43
N GLN A 240 2.91 -19.15 6.96
CA GLN A 240 2.69 -19.15 8.42
C GLN A 240 3.30 -20.39 9.09
N ASN A 241 3.11 -21.57 8.49
CA ASN A 241 3.69 -22.83 8.98
C ASN A 241 5.23 -22.79 8.96
N ILE A 242 5.84 -22.29 7.88
CA ILE A 242 7.28 -22.13 7.75
C ILE A 242 7.82 -21.19 8.84
N VAL A 243 7.24 -19.98 8.97
CA VAL A 243 7.65 -19.02 10.00
C VAL A 243 7.53 -19.62 11.41
N SER A 244 6.47 -20.38 11.67
CA SER A 244 6.27 -21.05 12.96
C SER A 244 7.32 -22.13 13.22
N ALA A 245 7.69 -22.90 12.21
CA ALA A 245 8.74 -23.93 12.31
C ALA A 245 10.12 -23.31 12.62
N TYR A 246 10.46 -22.18 11.99
CA TYR A 246 11.71 -21.47 12.27
C TYR A 246 11.71 -20.78 13.64
N LYS A 247 10.59 -20.18 14.06
CA LYS A 247 10.44 -19.61 15.41
C LYS A 247 10.70 -20.64 16.51
N LYS A 248 10.25 -21.89 16.33
CA LYS A 248 10.51 -23.00 17.27
C LYS A 248 12.00 -23.35 17.40
N LYS A 249 12.82 -23.07 16.38
CA LYS A 249 14.28 -23.26 16.41
C LYS A 249 15.05 -22.02 16.92
N GLY A 250 14.36 -21.01 17.45
CA GLY A 250 14.98 -19.75 17.89
C GLY A 250 15.39 -18.80 16.77
N LEU A 251 15.19 -19.20 15.50
CA LEU A 251 15.42 -18.36 14.33
C LEU A 251 14.20 -17.46 14.13
N LYS A 252 14.30 -16.21 14.59
CA LYS A 252 13.33 -15.17 14.21
C LYS A 252 13.75 -14.66 12.83
N PRO A 253 12.89 -14.73 11.79
CA PRO A 253 13.15 -13.96 10.59
C PRO A 253 13.30 -12.50 11.02
N LYS A 254 14.42 -11.86 10.66
CA LYS A 254 14.50 -10.40 10.75
C LYS A 254 13.34 -9.90 9.89
N ASN A 255 12.41 -9.15 10.49
CA ASN A 255 11.53 -8.30 9.71
C ASN A 255 12.46 -7.24 9.11
N LYS A 256 13.11 -7.56 8.00
CA LYS A 256 13.57 -6.58 7.02
C LYS A 256 12.37 -6.16 6.19
#